data_AF-A0ABD6TJH1-F1
#
_entry.id   AF-A0ABD6TJH1-F1
#
_cell.length_a   1.000
_cell.length_b   1.000
_cell.length_c   1.000
_cell.angle_alpha   90.00
_cell.angle_beta   90.00
_cell.angle_gamma   90.00
#
_symmetry.space_group_name_H-M   'P 1'
#
loop_
_entity.id
_entity.type
_entity.pdbx_description
1 polymer ?
#
loop_
_entity_poly.entity_id
_entity_poly.type
_entity_poly.pdbx_seq_one_letter_code
_entity_poly.pdbx_strand_id
1 'polypeptide(L)' 'MKDVYSFVANNDNTIVGCDSYLLGSKDEAYEMATNLFGIFTDANNIEIFKYNNKKFVFFGSVEEKD' A
#
# COMPACT_ATOMS: atom_id res chain seq x y z
N MET A 1 14.04 13.51 0.45
CA MET A 1 12.74 14.14 0.13
C MET A 1 11.70 13.04 0.23
N LYS A 2 10.56 13.27 0.88
CA LYS A 2 9.51 12.24 1.00
C LYS A 2 8.68 12.19 -0.28
N ASP A 3 8.29 10.98 -0.68
CA ASP A 3 7.36 10.73 -1.77
C ASP A 3 5.97 10.40 -1.21
N VAL A 4 4.92 10.63 -2.01
CA VAL A 4 3.56 10.22 -1.66
C VAL A 4 3.34 8.79 -2.14
N TYR A 5 2.96 7.92 -1.22
CA TYR A 5 2.52 6.56 -1.50
C TYR A 5 1.05 6.41 -1.10
N SER A 6 0.27 5.72 -1.92
CA SER A 6 -1.09 5.31 -1.62
C SER A 6 -1.16 3.79 -1.58
N PHE A 7 -1.97 3.29 -0.67
CA PHE A 7 -2.13 1.87 -0.41
C PHE A 7 -3.59 1.51 -0.64
N VAL A 8 -3.82 0.42 -1.35
CA VAL A 8 -5.16 -0.13 -1.56
C VAL A 8 -5.16 -1.52 -0.96
N ALA A 9 -5.98 -1.71 0.05
CA ALA A 9 -6.18 -2.99 0.69
C ALA A 9 -7.28 -3.74 -0.05
N ASN A 10 -6.96 -4.95 -0.48
CA ASN A 10 -7.85 -5.82 -1.24
C ASN A 10 -7.96 -7.19 -0.55
N ASN A 11 -9.14 -7.79 -0.69
CA ASN A 11 -9.35 -9.21 -0.46
C ASN A 11 -9.76 -9.82 -1.80
N ASP A 12 -8.83 -10.49 -2.44
CA ASP A 12 -8.92 -10.95 -3.84
C ASP A 12 -9.26 -9.79 -4.80
N ASN A 13 -10.53 -9.68 -5.19
CA ASN A 13 -11.03 -8.67 -6.14
C ASN A 13 -11.89 -7.59 -5.47
N THR A 14 -11.98 -7.60 -4.14
CA THR A 14 -12.80 -6.65 -3.37
C THR A 14 -11.89 -5.66 -2.67
N ILE A 15 -12.07 -4.36 -2.94
CA ILE A 15 -11.39 -3.31 -2.19
C ILE A 15 -12.03 -3.21 -0.81
N VAL A 16 -11.22 -3.37 0.24
CA VAL A 16 -11.66 -3.28 1.65
C VAL A 16 -11.20 -2.00 2.32
N GLY A 17 -10.19 -1.32 1.78
CA GLY A 17 -9.71 -0.06 2.35
C GLY A 17 -8.67 0.65 1.48
N CYS A 18 -8.40 1.91 1.82
CA CYS A 18 -7.33 2.68 1.20
C CYS A 18 -6.75 3.69 2.19
N ASP A 19 -5.47 3.98 2.06
CA ASP A 19 -4.78 5.00 2.87
C ASP A 19 -3.60 5.61 2.08
N SER A 20 -3.02 6.72 2.56
CA SER A 20 -1.93 7.41 1.88
C SER A 20 -0.96 8.09 2.84
N TYR A 21 0.34 7.95 2.56
CA TYR A 21 1.42 8.40 3.45
C TYR A 21 2.54 9.12 2.69
N LEU A 22 3.21 10.04 3.40
CA LEU A 22 4.49 10.63 2.97
C LEU A 22 5.64 9.82 3.55
N LEU A 23 6.33 9.06 2.70
CA LEU A 23 7.40 8.13 3.10
C LEU A 23 8.73 8.49 2.44
N GLY A 24 9.82 8.22 3.15
CA GLY A 24 11.18 8.59 2.77
C GLY A 24 11.82 7.65 1.76
N SER A 25 11.32 6.41 1.64
CA SER A 25 11.95 5.38 0.82
C SER A 25 10.96 4.34 0.30
N LYS A 26 11.44 3.50 -0.61
CA LYS A 26 10.74 2.29 -1.03
C LYS A 26 10.53 1.34 0.15
N ASP A 27 11.55 1.13 0.96
CA ASP A 27 11.52 0.14 2.05
C ASP A 27 10.49 0.52 3.11
N GLU A 28 10.39 1.80 3.46
CA GLU A 28 9.32 2.35 4.32
C GLU A 28 7.92 2.09 3.74
N ALA A 29 7.75 2.12 2.42
CA ALA A 29 6.46 1.84 1.79
C ALA A 29 6.07 0.36 1.92
N TYR A 30 7.02 -0.56 1.78
CA TYR A 30 6.77 -1.99 1.99
C TYR A 30 6.52 -2.32 3.47
N GLU A 31 7.25 -1.68 4.38
CA GLU A 31 7.00 -1.79 5.82
C GLU A 31 5.60 -1.27 6.18
N MET A 32 5.22 -0.11 5.65
CA MET A 32 3.88 0.45 5.85
C MET A 32 2.79 -0.46 5.31
N ALA A 33 2.95 -1.01 4.10
CA ALA A 33 2.01 -1.97 3.53
C ALA A 33 1.84 -3.20 4.42
N THR A 34 2.92 -3.71 5.02
CA THR A 34 2.86 -4.84 5.96
C THR A 34 2.09 -4.46 7.23
N ASN A 35 2.34 -3.26 7.78
CA ASN A 35 1.64 -2.78 8.96
C ASN A 35 0.14 -2.56 8.73
N LEU A 36 -0.27 -2.24 7.50
CA LEU A 36 -1.67 -2.01 7.15
C LEU A 36 -2.55 -3.27 7.29
N PHE A 37 -2.00 -4.49 7.28
CA PHE A 37 -2.77 -5.69 7.61
C PHE A 37 -3.30 -5.68 9.05
N GLY A 38 -2.59 -5.03 9.98
CA GLY A 38 -3.08 -4.84 11.35
C GLY A 38 -4.28 -3.88 11.47
N ILE A 39 -4.60 -3.14 10.40
CA ILE A 39 -5.72 -2.20 10.33
C ILE A 39 -6.83 -2.78 9.43
N PHE A 40 -6.46 -3.28 8.25
CA PHE A 40 -7.35 -3.91 7.29
C PHE A 40 -7.29 -5.42 7.46
N THR A 41 -7.84 -5.93 8.56
CA THR A 41 -7.77 -7.36 8.95
C THR A 41 -8.42 -8.32 7.97
N ASP A 42 -9.29 -7.81 7.10
CA ASP A 42 -9.98 -8.60 6.09
C ASP A 42 -9.25 -8.61 4.73
N ALA A 43 -8.12 -7.91 4.61
CA ALA A 43 -7.33 -7.83 3.39
C ALA A 43 -6.32 -8.99 3.32
N ASN A 44 -6.20 -9.63 2.16
CA ASN A 44 -5.14 -10.61 1.89
C ASN A 44 -4.01 -10.03 1.02
N ASN A 45 -4.20 -8.82 0.51
CA ASN A 45 -3.21 -8.11 -0.31
C ASN A 45 -3.29 -6.59 -0.06
N ILE A 46 -2.14 -5.95 -0.04
CA ILE A 46 -2.01 -4.50 -0.03
C ILE A 46 -1.23 -4.07 -1.27
N GLU A 47 -1.90 -3.44 -2.23
CA GLU A 47 -1.27 -2.80 -3.38
C GLU A 47 -0.67 -1.46 -2.99
N ILE A 48 0.52 -1.18 -3.50
CA ILE A 48 1.28 0.05 -3.28
C ILE A 48 1.30 0.83 -4.58
N PHE A 49 0.92 2.10 -4.51
CA PHE A 49 1.01 3.06 -5.59
C PHE A 49 1.91 4.21 -5.18
N LYS A 50 2.77 4.65 -6.10
CA LYS A 50 3.61 5.83 -5.91
C LYS A 50 3.09 6.98 -6.75
N TYR A 51 2.97 8.17 -6.16
CA TYR A 51 2.67 9.38 -6.92
C TYR A 51 3.88 9.79 -7.75
N ASN A 52 3.72 9.79 -9.07
CA ASN A 52 4.75 10.19 -10.01
C ASN A 52 4.10 10.93 -11.19
N ASN A 53 4.66 12.08 -11.59
CA ASN A 53 4.20 12.86 -12.74
C ASN A 53 2.67 13.10 -12.77
N LYS A 54 2.13 13.61 -11.65
CA LYS A 54 0.71 13.95 -11.46
C LYS A 54 -0.28 12.79 -11.47
N LYS A 55 0.19 11.55 -11.27
CA LYS A 55 -0.66 10.37 -11.19
C LYS A 55 -0.10 9.34 -10.21
N PHE A 56 -0.97 8.50 -9.67
CA PHE A 56 -0.56 7.31 -8.95
C PHE A 56 -0.23 6.19 -9.93
N VAL A 57 0.93 5.59 -9.77
CA VAL A 57 1.41 4.48 -10.61
C VAL A 57 1.62 3.29 -9.70
N PHE A 58 1.11 2.13 -10.12
CA PHE A 58 1.34 0.88 -9.41
C PHE A 58 2.84 0.64 -9.23
N PHE A 59 3.23 0.31 -8.01
CA PHE A 59 4.62 0.22 -7.59
C PHE A 59 4.98 -1.19 -7.11
N GLY A 60 4.03 -1.90 -6.49
CA GLY A 60 4.19 -3.27 -6.03
C GLY A 60 3.05 -3.66 -5.12
N SER A 61 3.12 -4.83 -4.51
CA SER A 61 2.15 -5.28 -3.51
C SER A 61 2.82 -6.10 -2.42
N VAL A 62 2.11 -6.30 -1.31
CA VAL A 62 2.44 -7.23 -0.24
C VAL A 62 1.23 -8.13 -0.02
N GLU A 63 1.44 -9.43 -0.11
CA GLU A 63 0.44 -10.45 0.22
C GLU A 63 0.58 -10.83 1.69
N GLU A 64 -0.56 -11.09 2.35
CA GLU A 64 -0.57 -11.66 3.70
C GLU A 64 0.06 -13.05 3.65
N LYS A 65 1.03 -13.31 4.53
CA LYS A 65 1.62 -14.64 4.66
C LYS A 65 0.84 -15.39 5.72
N ASP A 66 0.21 -16.49 5.30
CA ASP A 66 -0.36 -17.51 6.19
C ASP A 66 0.63 -17.95 7.30
#